data_AF-A0A369JSE3-F1
#
_entry.id   AF-A0A369JSE3-F1
#
_cell.length_a   1.000
_cell.length_b   1.000
_cell.length_c   1.000
_cell.angle_alpha   90.00
_cell.angle_beta   90.00
_cell.angle_gamma   90.00
#
_symmetry.space_group_name_H-M   'P 1'
#
loop_
_entity.id
_entity.type
_entity.pdbx_description
1 polymer ?
#
loop_
_entity_poly.entity_id
_entity_poly.type
_entity_poly.pdbx_seq_one_letter_code
_entity_poly.pdbx_strand_id
1 'polypeptide(L)'
;MDATRRDGSRVVLKQVSASRYPDEARIGQLFSSEPLASHPSNRCIPIFDVLRVPNDDDTIILVMPVLYRNEVPPFETIGEIVDFCRQVFEGLRFMHEHHVAHRDCKFNNIMADTARLYKSSPHPWATWLIDDASHQTQQLFSRTRKPVKYYFIDFGLSRIYSPEDGPPLEEEIWGGDKTVPEFRNCGDNIPLSDPFPVDVYFLGNTIRLQWVDGEKSFTTAKKGLDFMRGLINDMVKPDPKSRPTMDEVVSRFENIVAGLSTWKLRSRLVDVDERPARGVMRSIVHWAKHFGFMIRGIPALPKL
;
A
#
# COMPACT_ATOMS: atom_id res chain seq x y z
N MET A 1 -16.61 16.33 4.13
CA MET A 1 -17.00 15.90 2.76
C MET A 1 -18.34 15.23 2.93
N ASP A 2 -19.38 15.75 2.27
CA ASP A 2 -20.75 15.30 2.50
C ASP A 2 -21.29 14.45 1.34
N ALA A 3 -20.43 14.14 0.36
CA ALA A 3 -20.78 13.34 -0.79
C ALA A 3 -21.05 11.88 -0.37
N THR A 4 -22.23 11.39 -0.73
CA THR A 4 -22.69 10.03 -0.44
C THR A 4 -23.29 9.41 -1.70
N ARG A 5 -23.17 8.08 -1.81
CA ARG A 5 -23.93 7.29 -2.80
C ARG A 5 -25.38 7.14 -2.33
N ARG A 6 -26.23 6.63 -3.23
CA ARG A 6 -27.65 6.34 -2.92
C ARG A 6 -27.85 5.39 -1.74
N ASP A 7 -26.88 4.52 -1.48
CA ASP A 7 -26.88 3.59 -0.34
C ASP A 7 -26.39 4.23 0.99
N GLY A 8 -26.07 5.53 0.98
CA GLY A 8 -25.56 6.27 2.14
C GLY A 8 -24.06 6.11 2.38
N SER A 9 -23.35 5.29 1.60
CA SER A 9 -21.88 5.19 1.71
C SER A 9 -21.21 6.50 1.28
N ARG A 10 -20.26 6.98 2.10
CA ARG A 10 -19.46 8.16 1.77
C ARG A 10 -18.46 7.87 0.67
N VAL A 11 -18.18 8.89 -0.13
CA VAL A 11 -17.25 8.82 -1.25
C VAL A 11 -16.26 9.97 -1.23
N VAL A 12 -15.12 9.74 -1.87
CA VAL A 12 -14.14 10.75 -2.24
C VAL A 12 -14.34 11.08 -3.72
N LEU A 13 -14.34 12.37 -4.03
CA LEU A 13 -14.37 12.88 -5.40
C LEU A 13 -12.97 13.37 -5.76
N LYS A 14 -12.31 12.72 -6.72
CA LYS A 14 -11.00 13.15 -7.24
C LYS A 14 -11.18 13.79 -8.61
N GLN A 15 -10.82 15.06 -8.73
CA GLN A 15 -10.74 15.74 -10.01
C GLN A 15 -9.45 15.31 -10.74
N VAL A 16 -9.56 14.98 -12.02
CA VAL A 16 -8.45 14.54 -12.88
C VAL A 16 -8.51 15.30 -14.21
N SER A 17 -7.34 15.72 -14.70
CA SER A 17 -7.17 16.27 -16.06
C SER A 17 -6.93 15.12 -17.04
N ALA A 18 -7.85 14.91 -17.96
CA ALA A 18 -7.86 13.82 -18.92
C ALA A 18 -6.73 13.93 -19.95
N SER A 19 -6.34 15.15 -20.35
CA SER A 19 -5.19 15.37 -21.24
C SER A 19 -3.86 15.07 -20.56
N ARG A 20 -3.73 15.41 -19.27
CA ARG A 20 -2.49 15.19 -18.52
C ARG A 20 -2.34 13.74 -18.05
N TYR A 21 -3.44 13.07 -17.71
CA TYR A 21 -3.48 11.72 -17.16
C TYR A 21 -4.48 10.84 -17.92
N PRO A 22 -4.22 10.57 -19.22
CA PRO A 22 -5.20 9.94 -20.12
C PRO A 22 -5.60 8.52 -19.70
N ASP A 23 -4.72 7.81 -18.99
CA ASP A 23 -4.95 6.42 -18.61
C ASP A 23 -5.58 6.23 -17.23
N GLU A 24 -5.64 7.27 -16.38
CA GLU A 24 -6.02 7.12 -14.97
C GLU A 24 -7.43 6.54 -14.82
N ALA A 25 -8.40 7.13 -15.51
CA ALA A 25 -9.79 6.65 -15.47
C ALA A 25 -9.93 5.27 -16.13
N ARG A 26 -9.21 5.04 -17.24
CA ARG A 26 -9.25 3.77 -17.98
C ARG A 26 -8.73 2.61 -17.14
N ILE A 27 -7.58 2.79 -16.48
CA ILE A 27 -6.97 1.80 -15.58
C ILE A 27 -7.86 1.59 -14.35
N GLY A 28 -8.35 2.68 -13.75
CA GLY A 28 -9.26 2.58 -12.61
C GLY A 28 -10.54 1.80 -12.94
N GLN A 29 -11.15 2.06 -14.09
CA GLN A 29 -12.34 1.33 -14.56
C GLN A 29 -12.03 -0.13 -14.90
N LEU A 30 -10.87 -0.42 -15.50
CA LEU A 30 -10.44 -1.79 -15.80
C LEU A 30 -10.44 -2.65 -14.53
N PHE A 31 -9.76 -2.20 -13.47
CA PHE A 31 -9.71 -2.93 -12.20
C PHE A 31 -11.00 -2.86 -11.38
N SER A 32 -11.96 -2.02 -11.77
CA SER A 32 -13.28 -1.91 -11.13
C SER A 32 -14.38 -2.67 -11.88
N SER A 33 -14.03 -3.31 -13.00
CA SER A 33 -14.95 -4.10 -13.81
C SER A 33 -14.75 -5.59 -13.60
N GLU A 34 -15.83 -6.37 -13.67
CA GLU A 34 -15.73 -7.84 -13.60
C GLU A 34 -15.05 -8.39 -14.86
N PRO A 35 -14.24 -9.46 -14.74
CA PRO A 35 -14.00 -10.28 -13.54
C PRO A 35 -12.91 -9.74 -12.59
N LEU A 36 -12.22 -8.64 -12.94
CA LEU A 36 -11.06 -8.15 -12.18
C LEU A 36 -11.46 -7.57 -10.83
N ALA A 37 -12.61 -6.90 -10.76
CA ALA A 37 -13.11 -6.27 -9.54
C ALA A 37 -13.28 -7.26 -8.37
N SER A 38 -13.74 -8.48 -8.66
CA SER A 38 -13.96 -9.52 -7.64
C SER A 38 -12.71 -10.37 -7.36
N HIS A 39 -11.63 -10.20 -8.13
CA HIS A 39 -10.43 -11.02 -7.98
C HIS A 39 -9.76 -10.77 -6.61
N PRO A 40 -9.41 -11.81 -5.83
CA PRO A 40 -8.90 -11.65 -4.46
C PRO A 40 -7.55 -10.94 -4.38
N SER A 41 -6.73 -11.02 -5.44
CA SER A 41 -5.45 -10.31 -5.53
C SER A 41 -5.58 -8.87 -6.01
N ASN A 42 -6.77 -8.43 -6.42
CA ASN A 42 -6.97 -7.05 -6.85
C ASN A 42 -6.91 -6.12 -5.62
N ARG A 43 -5.87 -5.28 -5.61
CA ARG A 43 -5.66 -4.23 -4.59
C ARG A 43 -5.74 -2.83 -5.20
N CYS A 44 -6.35 -2.66 -6.36
CA CYS A 44 -6.58 -1.35 -6.94
C CYS A 44 -7.82 -0.73 -6.28
N ILE A 45 -7.77 0.58 -6.01
CA ILE A 45 -8.93 1.29 -5.48
C ILE A 45 -10.12 1.18 -6.46
N PRO A 46 -11.32 0.79 -5.99
CA PRO A 46 -12.48 0.73 -6.86
C PRO A 46 -12.97 2.13 -7.25
N ILE A 47 -13.21 2.32 -8.54
CA ILE A 47 -13.87 3.47 -9.13
C ILE A 47 -15.34 3.14 -9.27
N PHE A 48 -16.18 3.79 -8.46
CA PHE A 48 -17.62 3.57 -8.47
C PHE A 48 -18.31 4.26 -9.65
N ASP A 49 -17.79 5.41 -10.07
CA ASP A 49 -18.33 6.20 -11.18
C ASP A 49 -17.27 7.17 -11.73
N VAL A 50 -17.46 7.59 -12.99
CA VAL A 50 -16.63 8.58 -13.67
C VAL A 50 -17.55 9.67 -14.22
N LEU A 51 -17.58 10.82 -13.54
CA LEU A 51 -18.45 11.92 -13.90
C LEU A 51 -17.72 12.88 -14.85
N ARG A 52 -18.42 13.33 -15.89
CA ARG A 52 -17.94 14.39 -16.79
C ARG A 52 -18.43 15.74 -16.30
N VAL A 53 -17.57 16.76 -16.38
CA VAL A 53 -17.95 18.13 -16.04
C VAL A 53 -18.63 18.79 -17.25
N PRO A 54 -19.85 19.36 -17.09
CA PRO A 54 -20.50 20.05 -18.20
C PRO A 54 -19.66 21.22 -18.70
N ASN A 55 -19.46 21.31 -20.01
CA ASN A 55 -18.66 22.35 -20.70
C ASN A 55 -17.15 22.33 -20.38
N ASP A 56 -16.62 21.23 -19.85
CA ASP A 56 -15.18 21.02 -19.68
C ASP A 56 -14.82 19.58 -20.09
N ASP A 57 -14.23 19.45 -21.28
CA ASP A 57 -13.85 18.15 -21.86
C ASP A 57 -12.53 17.60 -21.27
N ASP A 58 -11.75 18.42 -20.55
CA ASP A 58 -10.51 17.99 -19.92
C ASP A 58 -10.72 17.49 -18.49
N THR A 59 -11.77 17.95 -17.80
CA THR A 59 -12.00 17.56 -16.40
C THR A 59 -12.94 16.36 -16.27
N ILE A 60 -12.45 15.32 -15.61
CA ILE A 60 -13.27 14.20 -15.12
C ILE A 60 -13.19 14.11 -13.60
N ILE A 61 -14.25 13.58 -12.98
CA ILE A 61 -14.32 13.35 -11.53
C ILE A 61 -14.48 11.86 -11.27
N LEU A 62 -13.50 11.26 -10.60
CA LEU A 62 -13.55 9.88 -10.14
C LEU A 62 -14.27 9.80 -8.79
N VAL A 63 -15.27 8.92 -8.70
CA VAL A 63 -15.99 8.63 -7.46
C VAL A 63 -15.42 7.35 -6.84
N MET A 64 -14.86 7.47 -5.64
CA MET A 64 -14.07 6.40 -5.01
C MET A 64 -14.47 6.21 -3.54
N PRO A 65 -14.17 5.06 -2.91
CA PRO A 65 -14.40 4.87 -1.48
C PRO A 65 -13.54 5.80 -0.64
N VAL A 66 -14.02 6.11 0.56
CA VAL A 66 -13.18 6.71 1.61
C VAL A 66 -12.20 5.65 2.12
N LEU A 67 -10.91 5.92 1.94
CA LEU A 67 -9.82 5.15 2.53
C LEU A 67 -8.99 6.03 3.46
N TYR A 68 -8.22 5.38 4.33
CA TYR A 68 -7.41 6.05 5.34
C TYR A 68 -5.93 5.74 5.14
N ARG A 69 -5.08 6.60 5.70
CA ARG A 69 -3.63 6.36 5.71
C ARG A 69 -3.33 5.01 6.36
N ASN A 70 -2.50 4.20 5.72
CA ASN A 70 -2.31 2.80 6.11
C ASN A 70 -1.68 2.66 7.52
N GLU A 71 -0.98 3.69 7.99
CA GLU A 71 -0.35 3.77 9.31
C GLU A 71 -1.31 4.22 10.42
N VAL A 72 -2.59 4.45 10.10
CA VAL A 72 -3.61 4.92 11.04
C VAL A 72 -4.75 3.89 11.17
N PRO A 73 -4.91 3.23 12.33
CA PRO A 73 -4.10 3.35 13.56
C PRO A 73 -2.69 2.72 13.38
N PRO A 74 -1.71 2.91 14.27
CA PRO A 74 -0.39 2.29 14.09
C PRO A 74 -0.43 0.76 14.03
N PHE A 75 0.53 0.15 13.30
CA PHE A 75 0.74 -1.30 13.30
C PHE A 75 1.24 -1.77 14.68
N GLU A 76 0.68 -2.85 15.21
CA GLU A 76 1.00 -3.36 16.54
C GLU A 76 1.99 -4.53 16.52
N THR A 77 1.93 -5.39 15.49
CA THR A 77 2.70 -6.64 15.43
C THR A 77 3.49 -6.78 14.14
N ILE A 78 4.52 -7.64 14.17
CA ILE A 78 5.21 -8.08 12.95
C ILE A 78 4.24 -8.77 11.98
N GLY A 79 3.27 -9.53 12.49
CA GLY A 79 2.27 -10.21 11.67
C GLY A 79 1.38 -9.25 10.87
N GLU A 80 1.05 -8.08 11.43
CA GLU A 80 0.31 -7.05 10.70
C GLU A 80 1.13 -6.41 9.56
N ILE A 81 2.45 -6.26 9.74
CA ILE A 81 3.36 -5.82 8.67
C ILE A 81 3.52 -6.90 7.60
N VAL A 82 3.64 -8.17 8.01
CA VAL A 82 3.72 -9.30 7.08
C VAL A 82 2.45 -9.39 6.23
N ASP A 83 1.28 -9.18 6.83
CA ASP A 83 0.02 -9.11 6.09
C ASP A 83 -0.03 -7.90 5.14
N PHE A 84 0.38 -6.70 5.58
CA PHE A 84 0.53 -5.56 4.66
C PHE A 84 1.39 -5.92 3.45
N CYS A 85 2.62 -6.42 3.68
CA CYS A 85 3.58 -6.72 2.62
C CYS A 85 3.01 -7.75 1.63
N ARG A 86 2.35 -8.80 2.15
CA ARG A 86 1.66 -9.79 1.32
C ARG A 86 0.66 -9.13 0.38
N GLN A 87 -0.26 -8.34 0.94
CA GLN A 87 -1.31 -7.72 0.14
C GLN A 87 -0.75 -6.80 -0.94
N VAL A 88 0.24 -5.96 -0.62
CA VAL A 88 0.81 -5.03 -1.61
C VAL A 88 1.66 -5.73 -2.67
N PHE A 89 2.38 -6.81 -2.32
CA PHE A 89 3.09 -7.63 -3.30
C PHE A 89 2.13 -8.36 -4.23
N GLU A 90 1.07 -8.97 -3.70
CA GLU A 90 0.01 -9.59 -4.51
C GLU A 90 -0.68 -8.57 -5.42
N GLY A 91 -0.97 -7.37 -4.89
CA GLY A 91 -1.61 -6.29 -5.65
C GLY A 91 -0.75 -5.79 -6.80
N LEU A 92 0.55 -5.60 -6.57
CA LEU A 92 1.46 -5.16 -7.62
C LEU A 92 1.70 -6.26 -8.66
N ARG A 93 1.83 -7.53 -8.22
CA ARG A 93 1.87 -8.68 -9.14
C ARG A 93 0.62 -8.73 -10.01
N PHE A 94 -0.55 -8.57 -9.41
CA PHE A 94 -1.83 -8.56 -10.13
C PHE A 94 -1.90 -7.45 -11.17
N MET A 95 -1.40 -6.24 -10.88
CA MET A 95 -1.29 -5.17 -11.89
C MET A 95 -0.36 -5.56 -13.03
N HIS A 96 0.81 -6.14 -12.71
CA HIS A 96 1.80 -6.58 -13.71
C HIS A 96 1.27 -7.72 -14.60
N GLU A 97 0.53 -8.68 -14.04
CA GLU A 97 -0.17 -9.75 -14.78
C GLU A 97 -1.17 -9.19 -15.82
N HIS A 98 -1.72 -8.00 -15.57
CA HIS A 98 -2.63 -7.29 -16.48
C HIS A 98 -1.93 -6.23 -17.33
N HIS A 99 -0.60 -6.29 -17.42
CA HIS A 99 0.24 -5.37 -18.18
C HIS A 99 0.09 -3.90 -17.77
N VAL A 100 -0.22 -3.65 -16.49
CA VAL A 100 -0.30 -2.30 -15.91
C VAL A 100 0.91 -2.06 -15.02
N ALA A 101 1.67 -1.01 -15.29
CA ALA A 101 2.69 -0.50 -14.38
C ALA A 101 2.14 0.72 -13.63
N HIS A 102 2.28 0.73 -12.30
CA HIS A 102 1.79 1.81 -11.45
C HIS A 102 2.65 3.07 -11.59
N ARG A 103 3.98 2.89 -11.67
CA ARG A 103 5.04 3.89 -11.83
C ARG A 103 5.18 4.92 -10.70
N ASP A 104 4.52 4.71 -9.56
CA ASP A 104 4.63 5.57 -8.36
C ASP A 104 4.21 4.80 -7.09
N CYS A 105 4.74 3.58 -6.92
CA CYS A 105 4.47 2.70 -5.78
C CYS A 105 5.13 3.21 -4.47
N LYS A 106 4.64 4.34 -3.95
CA LYS A 106 5.10 4.98 -2.72
C LYS A 106 4.14 4.77 -1.56
N PHE A 107 4.62 4.93 -0.33
CA PHE A 107 3.88 4.63 0.89
C PHE A 107 2.51 5.35 1.00
N ASN A 108 2.44 6.62 0.59
CA ASN A 108 1.20 7.41 0.64
C ASN A 108 0.24 7.12 -0.52
N ASN A 109 0.67 6.36 -1.53
CA ASN A 109 -0.21 5.81 -2.58
C ASN A 109 -0.75 4.42 -2.21
N ILE A 110 -0.50 3.96 -0.98
CA ILE A 110 -1.08 2.73 -0.44
C ILE A 110 -1.97 3.12 0.74
N MET A 111 -3.29 3.06 0.55
CA MET A 111 -4.28 3.38 1.58
C MET A 111 -4.92 2.12 2.16
N ALA A 112 -5.74 2.27 3.20
CA ALA A 112 -6.32 1.16 3.95
C ALA A 112 -7.79 1.40 4.32
N ASP A 113 -8.61 0.36 4.27
CA ASP A 113 -9.98 0.37 4.82
C ASP A 113 -9.95 0.09 6.34
N THR A 114 -9.61 1.11 7.13
CA THR A 114 -9.48 1.00 8.60
C THR A 114 -10.73 1.38 9.36
N ALA A 115 -11.81 1.83 8.70
CA ALA A 115 -13.05 2.25 9.37
C ALA A 115 -13.58 1.18 10.35
N ARG A 116 -13.48 -0.10 9.98
CA ARG A 116 -13.94 -1.25 10.77
C ARG A 116 -13.20 -1.46 12.09
N LEU A 117 -12.05 -0.80 12.27
CA LEU A 117 -11.26 -0.85 13.50
C LEU A 117 -11.82 0.07 14.60
N TYR A 118 -12.68 1.02 14.24
CA TYR A 118 -13.22 2.03 15.13
C TYR A 118 -14.67 1.73 15.51
N LYS A 119 -15.12 2.31 16.62
CA LYS A 119 -16.53 2.26 17.05
C LYS A 119 -17.45 2.95 16.04
N SER A 120 -17.00 4.10 15.54
CA SER A 120 -17.64 4.90 14.52
C SER A 120 -16.58 5.25 13.48
N SER A 121 -16.97 5.42 12.22
CA SER A 121 -16.03 5.77 11.14
C SER A 121 -15.23 7.04 11.52
N PRO A 122 -13.90 7.02 11.37
CA PRO A 122 -13.09 8.21 11.58
C PRO A 122 -13.32 9.22 10.46
N HIS A 123 -13.17 10.51 10.78
CA HIS A 123 -13.20 11.57 9.79
C HIS A 123 -12.01 11.41 8.81
N PRO A 124 -12.20 11.55 7.49
CA PRO A 124 -11.17 11.26 6.49
C PRO A 124 -9.85 12.06 6.66
N TRP A 125 -9.94 13.35 6.99
CA TRP A 125 -8.75 14.21 7.22
C TRP A 125 -8.30 14.28 8.68
N ALA A 126 -9.24 14.52 9.60
CA ALA A 126 -8.99 14.55 11.04
C ALA A 126 -9.31 13.20 11.69
N THR A 127 -8.52 12.16 11.41
CA THR A 127 -8.80 10.77 11.85
C THR A 127 -8.86 10.58 13.37
N TRP A 128 -8.55 11.61 14.17
CA TRP A 128 -8.74 11.63 15.62
C TRP A 128 -10.16 12.02 16.04
N LEU A 129 -11.00 12.48 15.11
CA LEU A 129 -12.41 12.77 15.29
C LEU A 129 -13.27 11.76 14.51
N ILE A 130 -14.49 11.53 14.99
CA ILE A 130 -15.46 10.76 14.22
C ILE A 130 -15.94 11.55 13.01
N ASP A 131 -16.62 10.87 12.11
CA ASP A 131 -16.97 11.33 10.77
C ASP A 131 -17.73 12.67 10.67
N ASP A 132 -18.48 13.07 11.70
CA ASP A 132 -19.18 14.36 11.80
C ASP A 132 -18.41 15.44 12.59
N ALA A 133 -17.16 15.14 12.96
CA ALA A 133 -16.28 15.97 13.78
C ALA A 133 -16.80 16.30 15.20
N SER A 134 -17.83 15.60 15.71
CA SER A 134 -18.45 15.93 17.00
C SER A 134 -17.67 15.44 18.23
N HIS A 135 -16.91 14.36 18.12
CA HIS A 135 -16.12 13.79 19.23
C HIS A 135 -14.92 12.97 18.75
N GLN A 136 -14.05 12.60 19.69
CA GLN A 136 -12.87 11.81 19.40
C GLN A 136 -13.21 10.38 18.96
N THR A 137 -12.44 9.85 17.99
CA THR A 137 -12.54 8.45 17.59
C THR A 137 -12.09 7.51 18.69
N GLN A 138 -12.75 6.35 18.77
CA GLN A 138 -12.36 5.25 19.63
C GLN A 138 -12.02 4.01 18.80
N GLN A 139 -10.74 3.61 18.80
CA GLN A 139 -10.31 2.34 18.23
C GLN A 139 -10.75 1.18 19.15
N LEU A 140 -11.45 0.19 18.58
CA LEU A 140 -11.94 -0.99 19.32
C LEU A 140 -11.19 -2.27 18.95
N PHE A 141 -10.62 -2.33 17.76
CA PHE A 141 -10.00 -3.52 17.22
C PHE A 141 -8.58 -3.21 16.69
N SER A 142 -7.67 -4.18 16.83
CA SER A 142 -6.40 -4.19 16.09
C SER A 142 -6.59 -4.88 14.74
N ARG A 143 -5.65 -4.68 13.81
CA ARG A 143 -5.67 -5.36 12.50
C ARG A 143 -5.58 -6.88 12.66
N THR A 144 -4.86 -7.35 13.67
CA THR A 144 -4.81 -8.78 14.05
C THR A 144 -6.19 -9.35 14.34
N ARG A 145 -7.08 -8.58 14.98
CA ARG A 145 -8.44 -9.03 15.32
C ARG A 145 -9.45 -8.79 14.20
N LYS A 146 -9.28 -7.69 13.45
CA LYS A 146 -10.10 -7.35 12.28
C LYS A 146 -9.17 -7.00 11.11
N PRO A 147 -8.92 -7.95 10.21
CA PRO A 147 -8.07 -7.75 9.04
C PRO A 147 -8.54 -6.57 8.20
N VAL A 148 -7.57 -5.88 7.61
CA VAL A 148 -7.76 -4.65 6.83
C VAL A 148 -7.31 -4.91 5.40
N LYS A 149 -8.03 -4.34 4.43
CA LYS A 149 -7.61 -4.33 3.03
C LYS A 149 -6.77 -3.09 2.75
N TYR A 150 -5.63 -3.29 2.09
CA TYR A 150 -4.81 -2.22 1.53
C TYR A 150 -5.09 -2.05 0.04
N TYR A 151 -5.03 -0.81 -0.44
CA TYR A 151 -5.29 -0.46 -1.83
C TYR A 151 -4.22 0.47 -2.37
N PHE A 152 -3.74 0.17 -3.59
CA PHE A 152 -3.04 1.11 -4.43
C PHE A 152 -4.02 2.16 -4.94
N ILE A 153 -3.62 3.42 -4.85
CA ILE A 153 -4.35 4.59 -5.32
C ILE A 153 -3.47 5.40 -6.27
N ASP A 154 -4.10 6.36 -6.95
CA ASP A 154 -3.42 7.34 -7.80
C ASP A 154 -2.75 6.74 -9.05
N PHE A 155 -3.59 6.41 -10.04
CA PHE A 155 -3.14 5.86 -11.33
C PHE A 155 -2.75 6.94 -12.35
N GLY A 156 -2.55 8.20 -11.94
CA GLY A 156 -2.23 9.29 -12.86
C GLY A 156 -0.95 9.04 -13.66
N LEU A 157 0.07 8.48 -13.01
CA LEU A 157 1.34 8.15 -13.63
C LEU A 157 1.37 6.73 -14.22
N SER A 158 0.34 5.94 -13.97
CA SER A 158 0.27 4.56 -14.41
C SER A 158 0.05 4.47 -15.91
N ARG A 159 0.48 3.34 -16.47
CA ARG A 159 0.33 3.02 -17.89
C ARG A 159 -0.02 1.56 -18.04
N ILE A 160 -0.72 1.27 -19.12
CA ILE A 160 -1.10 -0.08 -19.51
C ILE A 160 -0.57 -0.35 -20.91
N TYR A 161 0.03 -1.53 -21.06
CA TYR A 161 0.78 -1.91 -22.25
C TYR A 161 0.08 -3.04 -22.98
N SER A 162 0.16 -3.04 -24.30
CA SER A 162 -0.20 -4.21 -25.11
C SER A 162 1.03 -5.07 -25.32
N PRO A 163 0.96 -6.41 -25.15
CA PRO A 163 2.04 -7.32 -25.54
C PRO A 163 2.45 -7.20 -27.01
N GLU A 164 1.55 -6.67 -27.87
CA GLU A 164 1.77 -6.49 -29.30
C GLU A 164 2.70 -5.29 -29.62
N ASP A 165 2.81 -4.32 -28.70
CA ASP A 165 3.57 -3.07 -28.91
C ASP A 165 5.08 -3.24 -28.70
N GLY A 166 5.53 -4.45 -28.36
CA GLY A 166 6.91 -4.75 -28.00
C GLY A 166 7.23 -4.45 -26.53
N PRO A 167 8.51 -4.43 -26.14
CA PRO A 167 8.88 -4.19 -24.76
C PRO A 167 8.49 -2.76 -24.32
N PRO A 168 7.84 -2.61 -23.15
CA PRO A 168 7.45 -1.30 -22.64
C PRO A 168 8.71 -0.47 -22.35
N LEU A 169 8.77 0.71 -22.93
CA LEU A 169 9.91 1.61 -22.79
C LEU A 169 9.37 3.00 -22.52
N GLU A 170 9.71 3.53 -21.35
CA GLU A 170 9.15 4.77 -20.83
C GLU A 170 10.23 5.75 -20.39
N GLU A 171 9.94 7.03 -20.55
CA GLU A 171 10.76 8.11 -20.00
C GLU A 171 10.64 8.16 -18.47
N GLU A 172 11.63 8.81 -17.82
CA GLU A 172 11.57 9.10 -16.39
C GLU A 172 10.31 9.89 -16.06
N ILE A 173 9.67 9.50 -14.96
CA ILE A 173 8.63 10.32 -14.35
C ILE A 173 9.22 11.05 -13.16
N TRP A 174 8.85 12.33 -13.01
CA TRP A 174 8.97 13.05 -11.75
C TRP A 174 7.95 12.54 -10.72
N GLY A 175 8.16 11.31 -10.24
CA GLY A 175 7.37 10.64 -9.21
C GLY A 175 7.77 11.08 -7.79
N GLY A 176 7.18 10.43 -6.78
CA GLY A 176 7.47 10.74 -5.38
C GLY A 176 8.87 10.30 -4.93
N ASP A 177 9.36 9.17 -5.45
CA ASP A 177 10.69 8.64 -5.14
C ASP A 177 11.66 8.97 -6.28
N LYS A 178 12.69 9.77 -5.96
CA LYS A 178 13.72 10.25 -6.90
C LYS A 178 15.03 9.48 -6.77
N THR A 179 15.02 8.33 -6.09
CA THR A 179 16.23 7.56 -5.78
C THR A 179 16.49 6.41 -6.76
N VAL A 180 15.56 6.19 -7.70
CA VAL A 180 15.63 5.20 -8.77
C VAL A 180 16.94 5.35 -9.56
N PRO A 181 17.85 4.36 -9.53
CA PRO A 181 19.21 4.49 -10.06
C PRO A 181 19.30 4.80 -11.55
N GLU A 182 18.42 4.24 -12.36
CA GLU A 182 18.36 4.42 -13.82
C GLU A 182 17.97 5.84 -14.26
N PHE A 183 17.39 6.62 -13.35
CA PHE A 183 17.02 8.01 -13.60
C PHE A 183 18.10 9.00 -13.11
N ARG A 184 19.11 8.52 -12.37
CA ARG A 184 20.14 9.39 -11.80
C ARG A 184 21.22 9.73 -12.82
N ASN A 185 21.59 11.00 -12.87
CA ASN A 185 22.70 11.54 -13.67
C ASN A 185 22.51 11.47 -15.19
N CYS A 186 21.27 11.36 -15.67
CA CYS A 186 21.01 11.25 -17.11
C CYS A 186 20.99 12.58 -17.87
N GLY A 187 21.00 13.72 -17.18
CA GLY A 187 20.95 15.04 -17.81
C GLY A 187 19.76 15.13 -18.77
N ASP A 188 20.02 15.57 -20.01
CA ASP A 188 19.00 15.65 -21.07
C ASP A 188 18.77 14.32 -21.82
N ASN A 189 19.55 13.26 -21.54
CA ASN A 189 19.47 11.95 -22.21
C ASN A 189 19.01 10.86 -21.23
N ILE A 190 17.75 10.94 -20.82
CA ILE A 190 17.13 9.96 -19.93
C ILE A 190 16.89 8.66 -20.70
N PRO A 191 17.47 7.52 -20.26
CA PRO A 191 17.27 6.26 -20.94
C PRO A 191 15.84 5.78 -20.73
N LEU A 192 15.21 5.33 -21.82
CA LEU A 192 13.94 4.65 -21.73
C LEU A 192 14.11 3.38 -20.89
N SER A 193 13.26 3.22 -19.88
CA SER A 193 13.35 2.12 -18.93
C SER A 193 12.07 1.31 -18.94
N ASP A 194 12.21 0.01 -18.69
CA ASP A 194 11.06 -0.86 -18.46
C ASP A 194 10.40 -0.46 -17.13
N PRO A 195 9.11 -0.09 -17.13
CA PRO A 195 8.42 0.38 -15.94
C PRO A 195 8.15 -0.72 -14.91
N PHE A 196 8.17 -2.01 -15.29
CA PHE A 196 7.86 -3.10 -14.36
C PHE A 196 8.98 -3.30 -13.31
N PRO A 197 10.28 -3.38 -13.67
CA PRO A 197 11.36 -3.35 -12.69
C PRO A 197 11.46 -2.05 -11.88
N VAL A 198 10.97 -0.93 -12.43
CA VAL A 198 10.90 0.36 -11.70
C VAL A 198 9.87 0.26 -10.58
N ASP A 199 8.69 -0.32 -10.84
CA ASP A 199 7.68 -0.59 -9.82
C ASP A 199 8.20 -1.50 -8.69
N VAL A 200 8.95 -2.54 -9.04
CA VAL A 200 9.62 -3.44 -8.07
C VAL A 200 10.55 -2.63 -7.17
N TYR A 201 11.35 -1.72 -7.76
CA TYR A 201 12.23 -0.84 -7.00
C TYR A 201 11.43 0.06 -6.07
N PHE A 202 10.40 0.75 -6.56
CA PHE A 202 9.59 1.67 -5.74
C PHE A 202 8.96 0.97 -4.54
N LEU A 203 8.37 -0.20 -4.75
CA LEU A 203 7.74 -0.94 -3.65
C LEU A 203 8.78 -1.48 -2.66
N GLY A 204 9.90 -2.01 -3.16
CA GLY A 204 11.01 -2.47 -2.33
C GLY A 204 11.61 -1.33 -1.50
N ASN A 205 11.83 -0.16 -2.12
CA ASN A 205 12.39 1.01 -1.46
C ASN A 205 11.42 1.61 -0.44
N THR A 206 10.13 1.64 -0.76
CA THR A 206 9.07 2.03 0.19
C THR A 206 9.13 1.19 1.45
N ILE A 207 9.22 -0.14 1.34
CA ILE A 207 9.33 -1.05 2.48
C ILE A 207 10.65 -0.86 3.22
N ARG A 208 11.76 -0.67 2.49
CA ARG A 208 13.09 -0.40 3.04
C ARG A 208 13.08 0.83 3.95
N LEU A 209 12.62 1.96 3.44
CA LEU A 209 12.61 3.25 4.14
C LEU A 209 11.58 3.30 5.27
N GLN A 210 10.42 2.66 5.12
CA GLN A 210 9.39 2.71 6.16
C GLN A 210 9.71 1.81 7.35
N TRP A 211 10.36 0.68 7.12
CA TRP A 211 10.44 -0.38 8.14
C TRP A 211 11.82 -0.96 8.38
N VAL A 212 12.64 -1.16 7.35
CA VAL A 212 13.89 -1.93 7.48
C VAL A 212 15.07 -1.04 7.89
N ASP A 213 15.25 0.08 7.20
CA ASP A 213 16.36 1.01 7.39
C ASP A 213 15.92 2.34 8.01
N GLY A 214 14.64 2.70 7.86
CA GLY A 214 14.15 4.04 8.22
C GLY A 214 14.57 5.08 7.19
N GLU A 215 14.04 6.29 7.34
CA GLU A 215 14.43 7.47 6.59
C GLU A 215 14.75 8.58 7.59
N LYS A 216 15.94 9.16 7.46
CA LYS A 216 16.40 10.21 8.37
C LYS A 216 15.35 11.32 8.44
N SER A 217 14.92 11.65 9.66
CA SER A 217 13.94 12.69 9.99
C SER A 217 12.46 12.36 9.72
N PHE A 218 12.13 11.22 9.10
CA PHE A 218 10.74 10.86 8.80
C PHE A 218 10.29 9.56 9.47
N THR A 219 11.10 8.51 9.41
CA THR A 219 10.73 7.17 9.89
C THR A 219 11.89 6.49 10.61
N THR A 220 11.59 5.82 11.71
CA THR A 220 12.57 5.01 12.45
C THR A 220 12.48 3.55 12.02
N ALA A 221 13.62 2.91 11.77
CA ALA A 221 13.71 1.48 11.50
C ALA A 221 13.05 0.64 12.60
N LYS A 222 12.47 -0.50 12.23
CA LYS A 222 11.80 -1.40 13.16
C LYS A 222 12.65 -2.62 13.47
N LYS A 223 12.67 -3.03 14.74
CA LYS A 223 13.35 -4.25 15.18
C LYS A 223 12.64 -5.49 14.67
N GLY A 224 13.41 -6.49 14.26
CA GLY A 224 12.91 -7.82 13.99
C GLY A 224 12.29 -8.02 12.60
N LEU A 225 12.48 -7.08 11.67
CA LEU A 225 12.09 -7.21 10.27
C LEU A 225 13.26 -7.62 9.35
N ASP A 226 14.40 -8.00 9.92
CA ASP A 226 15.62 -8.38 9.19
C ASP A 226 15.44 -9.58 8.26
N PHE A 227 14.43 -10.42 8.52
CA PHE A 227 14.09 -11.55 7.65
C PHE A 227 13.68 -11.12 6.23
N MET A 228 13.17 -9.89 6.05
CA MET A 228 12.82 -9.36 4.73
C MET A 228 14.03 -8.74 4.00
N ARG A 229 15.12 -8.44 4.71
CA ARG A 229 16.24 -7.63 4.19
C ARG A 229 16.83 -8.19 2.91
N GLY A 230 17.01 -9.51 2.82
CA GLY A 230 17.55 -10.15 1.62
C GLY A 230 16.67 -9.93 0.38
N LEU A 231 15.35 -10.12 0.52
CA LEU A 231 14.39 -9.89 -0.56
C LEU A 231 14.35 -8.42 -0.97
N ILE A 232 14.26 -7.51 0.00
CA ILE A 232 14.20 -6.07 -0.26
C ILE A 232 15.48 -5.56 -0.93
N ASN A 233 16.64 -6.05 -0.52
CA ASN A 233 17.92 -5.71 -1.17
C ASN A 233 17.96 -6.14 -2.65
N ASP A 234 17.35 -7.28 -2.99
CA ASP A 234 17.26 -7.72 -4.38
C ASP A 234 16.28 -6.86 -5.20
N MET A 235 15.16 -6.42 -4.60
CA MET A 235 14.18 -5.53 -5.25
C MET A 235 14.77 -4.15 -5.59
N VAL A 236 15.69 -3.65 -4.78
CA VAL A 236 16.28 -2.31 -4.91
C VAL A 236 17.67 -2.30 -5.55
N LYS A 237 18.01 -3.36 -6.31
CA LYS A 237 19.30 -3.43 -7.01
C LYS A 237 19.43 -2.29 -8.04
N PRO A 238 20.65 -1.73 -8.22
CA PRO A 238 20.87 -0.68 -9.20
C PRO A 238 20.53 -1.06 -10.63
N ASP A 239 20.94 -2.25 -11.07
CA ASP A 239 20.59 -2.78 -12.38
C ASP A 239 19.13 -3.29 -12.40
N PRO A 240 18.24 -2.71 -13.22
CA PRO A 240 16.84 -3.15 -13.32
C PRO A 240 16.69 -4.62 -13.71
N LYS A 241 17.58 -5.15 -14.56
CA LYS A 241 17.53 -6.55 -15.02
C LYS A 241 17.89 -7.56 -13.92
N SER A 242 18.59 -7.09 -12.89
CA SER A 242 18.97 -7.89 -11.74
C SER A 242 17.89 -7.91 -10.64
N ARG A 243 16.80 -7.13 -10.80
CA ARG A 243 15.67 -7.11 -9.87
C ARG A 243 14.75 -8.31 -10.15
N PRO A 244 14.16 -8.92 -9.11
CA PRO A 244 13.22 -10.02 -9.29
C PRO A 244 11.91 -9.54 -9.92
N THR A 245 11.20 -10.43 -10.60
CA THR A 245 9.81 -10.16 -11.03
C THR A 245 8.86 -10.19 -9.83
N MET A 246 7.64 -9.65 -9.98
CA MET A 246 6.66 -9.72 -8.88
C MET A 246 6.21 -11.15 -8.56
N ASP A 247 6.23 -12.08 -9.52
CA ASP A 247 6.04 -13.52 -9.27
C ASP A 247 7.10 -14.08 -8.32
N GLU A 248 8.37 -13.76 -8.59
CA GLU A 248 9.49 -14.16 -7.76
C GLU A 248 9.43 -13.49 -6.38
N VAL A 249 9.06 -12.20 -6.31
CA VAL A 249 8.89 -11.48 -5.04
C VAL A 249 7.84 -12.15 -4.16
N VAL A 250 6.64 -12.40 -4.69
CA VAL A 250 5.56 -13.05 -3.93
C VAL A 250 5.99 -14.46 -3.49
N SER A 251 6.56 -15.26 -4.40
CA SER A 251 6.98 -16.63 -4.09
C SER A 251 8.07 -16.67 -3.02
N ARG A 252 9.09 -15.81 -3.12
CA ARG A 252 10.16 -15.70 -2.12
C ARG A 252 9.62 -15.18 -0.79
N PHE A 253 8.71 -14.22 -0.81
CA PHE A 253 8.11 -13.68 0.39
C PHE A 253 7.32 -14.73 1.16
N GLU A 254 6.47 -15.52 0.49
CA GLU A 254 5.73 -16.59 1.16
C GLU A 254 6.65 -17.67 1.74
N ASN A 255 7.73 -18.02 1.04
CA ASN A 255 8.76 -18.93 1.58
C ASN A 255 9.42 -18.39 2.84
N ILE A 256 9.74 -17.08 2.88
CA ILE A 256 10.30 -16.43 4.07
C ILE A 256 9.27 -16.46 5.21
N VAL A 257 8.01 -16.15 4.94
CA VAL A 257 6.95 -16.12 5.95
C VAL A 257 6.63 -17.52 6.51
N ALA A 258 6.68 -18.56 5.67
CA ALA A 258 6.50 -19.95 6.10
C ALA A 258 7.53 -20.39 7.15
N GLY A 259 8.73 -19.80 7.14
CA GLY A 259 9.78 -20.02 8.15
C GLY A 259 9.59 -19.26 9.46
N LEU A 260 8.62 -18.35 9.57
CA LEU A 260 8.42 -17.53 10.76
C LEU A 260 7.58 -18.25 11.83
N SER A 261 8.05 -18.20 13.07
CA SER A 261 7.28 -18.74 14.19
C SER A 261 6.06 -17.86 14.51
N THR A 262 5.01 -18.48 15.06
CA THR A 262 3.84 -17.75 15.56
C THR A 262 4.22 -16.70 16.60
N TRP A 263 5.23 -16.98 17.44
CA TRP A 263 5.77 -16.02 18.41
C TRP A 263 6.40 -14.80 17.74
N LYS A 264 7.15 -15.01 16.66
CA LYS A 264 7.73 -13.92 15.87
C LYS A 264 6.63 -13.05 15.27
N LEU A 265 5.61 -13.65 14.67
CA LEU A 265 4.47 -12.93 14.08
C LEU A 265 3.66 -12.15 15.12
N ARG A 266 3.52 -12.67 16.34
CA ARG A 266 2.87 -11.95 17.46
C ARG A 266 3.77 -10.94 18.16
N SER A 267 5.06 -10.89 17.83
CA SER A 267 5.98 -9.95 18.48
C SER A 267 5.58 -8.53 18.17
N ARG A 268 5.75 -7.65 19.15
CA ARG A 268 5.46 -6.22 19.02
C ARG A 268 6.32 -5.60 17.94
N LEU A 269 5.74 -4.70 17.15
CA LEU A 269 6.50 -3.84 16.26
C LEU A 269 7.15 -2.72 17.10
N VAL A 270 8.48 -2.62 17.04
CA VAL A 270 9.26 -1.74 17.94
C VAL A 270 10.26 -0.93 17.15
N ASP A 271 10.36 0.37 17.43
CA ASP A 271 11.40 1.24 16.87
C ASP A 271 12.79 0.90 17.41
N VAL A 272 13.83 1.03 16.57
CA VAL A 272 15.21 0.74 16.98
C VAL A 272 15.66 1.55 18.20
N ASP A 273 15.17 2.78 18.32
CA ASP A 273 15.51 3.78 19.35
C ASP A 273 14.55 3.77 20.56
N GLU A 274 13.65 2.79 20.67
CA GLU A 274 12.70 2.76 21.80
C GLU A 274 13.42 2.65 23.15
N ARG A 275 13.07 3.57 24.07
CA ARG A 275 13.63 3.62 25.43
C ARG A 275 13.37 2.31 26.20
N PRO A 276 14.40 1.68 26.81
CA PRO A 276 14.27 0.36 27.43
C PRO A 276 13.15 0.21 28.46
N ALA A 277 13.06 1.12 29.43
CA ALA A 277 12.05 1.04 30.51
C ALA A 277 10.60 1.11 29.97
N ARG A 278 10.35 1.99 29.00
CA ARG A 278 9.04 2.09 28.33
C ARG A 278 8.74 0.85 27.49
N GLY A 279 9.78 0.29 26.84
CA GLY A 279 9.67 -0.92 26.05
C GLY A 279 9.28 -2.14 26.89
N VAL A 280 9.80 -2.29 28.11
CA VAL A 280 9.44 -3.41 29.01
C VAL A 280 7.95 -3.35 29.38
N MET A 281 7.47 -2.19 29.85
CA MET A 281 6.06 -2.02 30.25
C MET A 281 5.11 -2.29 29.08
N ARG A 282 5.40 -1.74 27.89
CA ARG A 282 4.61 -1.99 26.68
C ARG A 282 4.61 -3.46 26.29
N SER A 283 5.73 -4.15 26.47
CA SER A 283 5.84 -5.58 26.12
C SER A 283 5.03 -6.47 27.05
N ILE A 284 4.91 -6.14 28.34
CA ILE A 284 4.05 -6.87 29.28
C ILE A 284 2.58 -6.74 28.86
N VAL A 285 2.10 -5.52 28.62
CA VAL A 285 0.72 -5.26 28.18
C VAL A 285 0.42 -5.95 26.85
N HIS A 286 1.38 -5.87 25.92
CA HIS A 286 1.31 -6.54 24.62
C HIS A 286 1.12 -8.05 24.76
N TRP A 287 1.99 -8.72 25.51
CA TRP A 287 1.90 -10.17 25.67
C TRP A 287 0.63 -10.58 26.39
N ALA A 288 0.19 -9.87 27.43
CA ALA A 288 -1.09 -10.14 28.08
C ALA A 288 -2.28 -10.11 27.07
N LYS A 289 -2.32 -9.11 26.19
CA LYS A 289 -3.30 -9.02 25.10
C LYS A 289 -3.20 -10.21 24.14
N HIS A 290 -1.99 -10.56 23.69
CA HIS A 290 -1.79 -11.64 22.73
C HIS A 290 -2.00 -13.04 23.31
N PHE A 291 -1.76 -13.26 24.61
CA PHE A 291 -2.19 -14.48 25.31
C PHE A 291 -3.71 -14.63 25.26
N GLY A 292 -4.46 -13.54 25.51
CA GLY A 292 -5.90 -13.52 25.33
C GLY A 292 -6.34 -13.85 23.90
N PHE A 293 -5.59 -13.41 22.88
CA PHE A 293 -5.85 -13.78 21.48
C PHE A 293 -5.57 -15.25 21.19
N MET A 294 -4.49 -15.82 21.76
CA MET A 294 -4.17 -17.24 21.61
C MET A 294 -5.24 -18.13 22.24
N ILE A 295 -5.71 -17.80 23.44
CA ILE A 295 -6.81 -18.53 24.11
C ILE A 295 -8.09 -18.50 23.27
N ARG A 296 -8.35 -17.40 22.56
CA ARG A 296 -9.52 -17.24 21.67
C ARG A 296 -9.31 -17.81 20.25
N GLY A 297 -8.16 -18.43 19.97
CA GLY A 297 -7.86 -18.99 18.65
C GLY A 297 -7.67 -17.95 17.53
N ILE A 298 -7.48 -16.67 17.86
CA ILE A 298 -7.26 -15.61 16.86
C ILE A 298 -5.86 -15.82 16.25
N PRO A 299 -5.69 -15.96 14.93
CA PRO A 299 -4.39 -16.22 14.31
C PRO A 299 -3.39 -15.08 14.50
N ALA A 300 -2.10 -15.36 14.31
CA ALA A 300 -1.04 -14.33 14.39
C ALA A 300 -0.97 -13.45 13.14
N LEU A 301 -1.27 -14.04 11.97
CA LEU A 301 -1.50 -13.29 10.73
C LEU A 301 -2.98 -12.93 10.66
N PRO A 302 -3.32 -11.65 10.41
CA PRO A 302 -4.65 -11.29 9.92
C PRO A 302 -4.99 -12.14 8.69
N LYS A 303 -6.21 -12.68 8.62
CA LYS A 303 -6.72 -13.42 7.45
C LYS A 303 -7.96 -12.72 6.92
N LEU A 304 -7.82 -12.03 5.78
CA LEU A 304 -8.94 -11.42 5.05
C LEU A 304 -9.96 -12.48 4.56
#